data_AF-A0ABD4TZG8-F1
#
_entry.id   AF-A0ABD4TZG8-F1
#
_cell.length_a   1.000
_cell.length_b   1.000
_cell.length_c   1.000
_cell.angle_alpha   90.00
_cell.angle_beta   90.00
_cell.angle_gamma   90.00
#
_symmetry.space_group_name_H-M   'P 1'
#
loop_
_entity.id
_entity.type
_entity.pdbx_description
1 polymer ?
#
loop_
_entity_poly.entity_id
_entity_poly.type
_entity_poly.pdbx_seq_one_letter_code
_entity_poly.pdbx_strand_id
1 'polypeptide(L)'
;MTEKELCSNLGINFFIFDDELYKDEAFYIAGIRTIFLSNQIAEEDRVQTILHELGHRNHLPHLYAIFREKYETQANRNMIHYLVKAELEECEDKEHFNYLDFMKKYKLKTITDELIIQDEFYKLVGNL
;
A
#
# COMPACT_ATOMS: atom_id res chain seq x y z
N MET A 1 1.17 12.36 4.19
CA MET A 1 1.42 11.32 5.21
C MET A 1 2.83 10.78 5.03
N THR A 2 3.64 10.79 6.09
CA THR A 2 4.99 10.19 6.13
C THR A 2 4.94 8.73 6.63
N GLU A 3 6.02 7.97 6.47
CA GLU A 3 6.15 6.60 6.98
C GLU A 3 5.98 6.54 8.50
N LYS A 4 6.53 7.54 9.21
CA LYS A 4 6.43 7.66 10.68
C LYS A 4 4.99 7.85 11.12
N GLU A 5 4.27 8.77 10.48
CA GLU A 5 2.86 9.04 10.77
C GLU A 5 2.01 7.80 10.50
N LEU A 6 2.19 7.18 9.33
CA LEU A 6 1.47 5.97 8.95
C LEU A 6 1.70 4.83 9.95
N CYS A 7 2.97 4.53 10.25
CA CYS A 7 3.32 3.44 11.15
C CYS A 7 2.80 3.66 12.57
N SER A 8 2.89 4.91 13.06
CA SER A 8 2.34 5.29 14.36
C SER A 8 0.82 5.08 14.41
N ASN A 9 0.08 5.53 13.38
CA ASN A 9 -1.37 5.38 13.31
C ASN A 9 -1.82 3.91 13.25
N LEU A 10 -1.01 3.04 12.67
CA LEU A 10 -1.27 1.61 12.56
C LEU A 10 -0.73 0.79 13.74
N GLY A 11 0.00 1.41 14.67
CA GLY A 11 0.65 0.74 15.79
C GLY A 11 1.65 -0.33 15.32
N ILE A 12 2.42 -0.01 14.29
CA ILE A 12 3.50 -0.83 13.74
C ILE A 12 4.82 -0.08 13.84
N ASN A 13 5.90 -0.82 13.93
CA ASN A 13 7.25 -0.26 13.82
C ASN A 13 7.69 -0.32 12.35
N PHE A 14 8.61 0.55 11.97
CA PHE A 14 9.38 0.37 10.73
C PHE A 14 10.87 0.53 11.02
N PHE A 15 11.67 -0.21 10.28
CA PHE A 15 13.13 -0.17 10.33
C PHE A 15 13.67 -0.09 8.91
N ILE A 16 14.57 0.86 8.67
CA ILE A 16 15.30 0.97 7.41
C ILE A 16 16.61 0.23 7.57
N PHE A 17 16.84 -0.80 6.78
CA PHE A 17 18.09 -1.54 6.77
C PHE A 17 18.97 -1.10 5.60
N ASP A 18 20.28 -1.16 5.82
CA ASP A 18 21.28 -1.00 4.77
C ASP A 18 21.74 -2.39 4.34
N ASP A 19 21.31 -2.82 3.16
CA ASP A 19 21.69 -4.12 2.63
C ASP A 19 21.87 -4.03 1.11
N GLU A 20 23.11 -4.26 0.68
CA GLU A 20 23.47 -4.28 -0.73
C GLU A 20 22.98 -5.55 -1.44
N LEU A 21 22.61 -6.61 -0.71
CA LEU A 21 22.16 -7.89 -1.25
C LEU A 21 20.65 -7.91 -1.56
N TYR A 22 19.84 -7.30 -0.70
CA TYR A 22 18.37 -7.24 -0.83
C TYR A 22 17.93 -5.83 -1.21
N LYS A 23 18.34 -5.41 -2.41
CA LYS A 23 17.97 -4.10 -2.97
C LYS A 23 16.48 -4.06 -3.29
N ASP A 24 15.85 -2.95 -2.95
CA ASP A 24 14.43 -2.68 -3.21
C ASP A 24 13.45 -3.66 -2.55
N GLU A 25 13.88 -4.39 -1.52
CA GLU A 25 13.02 -5.28 -0.76
C GLU A 25 12.39 -4.61 0.45
N ALA A 26 11.17 -5.05 0.75
CA ALA A 26 10.45 -4.76 1.97
C ALA A 26 9.72 -6.02 2.44
N PHE A 27 9.51 -6.14 3.74
CA PHE A 27 8.70 -7.22 4.30
C PHE A 27 8.15 -6.86 5.68
N TYR A 28 6.96 -7.37 5.97
CA TYR A 28 6.32 -7.25 7.28
C TYR A 28 6.45 -8.54 8.11
N ILE A 29 6.95 -8.42 9.34
CA ILE A 29 6.99 -9.53 10.31
C ILE A 29 5.90 -9.33 11.36
N ALA A 30 4.82 -10.09 11.23
CA ALA A 30 3.66 -10.01 12.11
C ALA A 30 3.98 -10.26 13.60
N GLY A 31 4.89 -11.21 13.89
CA GLY A 31 5.26 -11.58 15.26
C GLY A 31 5.89 -10.45 16.08
N ILE A 32 6.51 -9.47 15.42
CA ILE A 32 7.11 -8.29 16.06
C ILE A 32 6.47 -6.97 15.62
N ARG A 33 5.43 -7.03 14.77
CA ARG A 33 4.71 -5.88 14.22
C ARG A 33 5.64 -4.84 13.59
N THR A 34 6.64 -5.30 12.84
CA THR A 34 7.67 -4.45 12.25
C THR A 34 7.75 -4.65 10.75
N ILE A 35 7.79 -3.54 10.01
CA ILE A 35 8.17 -3.52 8.60
C ILE A 35 9.67 -3.25 8.49
N PHE A 36 10.33 -4.01 7.63
CA PHE A 36 11.70 -3.77 7.22
C PHE A 36 11.68 -3.21 5.81
N LEU A 37 12.37 -2.09 5.60
CA LEU A 37 12.50 -1.42 4.31
C LEU A 37 13.96 -1.32 3.93
N SER A 38 14.31 -1.68 2.70
CA SER A 38 15.62 -1.38 2.15
C SER A 38 15.80 0.14 2.02
N ASN A 39 16.99 0.64 2.38
CA ASN A 39 17.35 2.05 2.17
C ASN A 39 17.36 2.47 0.69
N GLN A 40 17.41 1.50 -0.23
CA GLN A 40 17.37 1.73 -1.67
C GLN A 40 15.97 2.09 -2.20
N ILE A 41 14.91 1.78 -1.43
CA ILE A 41 13.56 2.22 -1.76
C ILE A 41 13.48 3.73 -1.61
N ALA A 42 13.16 4.39 -2.72
CA ALA A 42 13.00 5.84 -2.81
C ALA A 42 11.96 6.34 -1.80
N GLU A 43 12.23 7.46 -1.14
CA GLU A 43 11.40 7.95 -0.03
C GLU A 43 9.95 8.15 -0.44
N GLU A 44 9.70 8.62 -1.67
CA GLU A 44 8.36 8.80 -2.22
C GLU A 44 7.56 7.49 -2.41
N ASP A 45 8.24 6.35 -2.50
CA ASP A 45 7.62 5.04 -2.73
C ASP A 45 7.42 4.26 -1.42
N ARG A 46 8.13 4.62 -0.34
CA ARG A 46 8.11 3.86 0.93
C ARG A 46 6.73 3.72 1.55
N VAL A 47 5.91 4.77 1.53
CA VAL A 47 4.53 4.70 2.05
C VAL A 47 3.71 3.67 1.28
N GLN A 48 3.83 3.64 -0.06
CA GLN A 48 3.14 2.66 -0.90
C GLN A 48 3.60 1.25 -0.56
N THR A 49 4.92 1.04 -0.49
CA THR A 49 5.52 -0.25 -0.13
C THR A 49 5.05 -0.74 1.25
N ILE A 50 5.08 0.12 2.26
CA ILE A 50 4.58 -0.20 3.62
C ILE A 50 3.15 -0.71 3.56
N LEU A 51 2.26 0.01 2.86
CA LEU A 51 0.86 -0.36 2.78
C LEU A 51 0.65 -1.67 2.02
N HIS A 52 1.44 -1.93 0.97
CA HIS A 52 1.42 -3.19 0.25
C HIS A 52 1.82 -4.35 1.18
N GLU A 53 2.95 -4.25 1.89
CA GLU A 53 3.44 -5.29 2.81
C GLU A 53 2.43 -5.60 3.93
N LEU A 54 1.74 -4.59 4.45
CA LEU A 54 0.69 -4.77 5.44
C LEU A 54 -0.52 -5.53 4.89
N GLY A 55 -0.76 -5.46 3.58
CA GLY A 55 -1.77 -6.26 2.91
C GLY A 55 -1.46 -7.76 2.96
N HIS A 56 -0.19 -8.14 3.14
CA HIS A 56 0.20 -9.54 3.33
C HIS A 56 0.06 -10.07 4.76
N ARG A 57 -0.28 -9.23 5.75
CA ARG A 57 -0.28 -9.60 7.19
C ARG A 57 -1.12 -10.84 7.55
N ASN A 58 -2.14 -11.15 6.76
CA ASN A 58 -3.08 -12.26 6.99
C ASN A 58 -2.88 -13.42 6.01
N HIS A 59 -1.87 -13.35 5.13
CA HIS A 59 -1.55 -14.42 4.20
C HIS A 59 -0.74 -15.52 4.88
N LEU A 60 -0.86 -16.74 4.35
CA LEU A 60 -0.08 -17.88 4.79
C LEU A 60 1.14 -18.03 3.85
N PRO A 61 2.38 -17.76 4.31
CA PRO A 61 3.54 -17.75 3.42
C PRO A 61 3.76 -19.06 2.66
N HIS A 62 3.45 -20.21 3.29
CA HIS A 62 3.59 -21.53 2.66
C HIS A 62 2.61 -21.77 1.49
N LEU A 63 1.56 -20.96 1.36
CA LEU A 63 0.62 -21.02 0.24
C LEU A 63 0.89 -19.97 -0.84
N TYR A 64 1.90 -19.11 -0.66
CA TYR A 64 2.20 -18.03 -1.59
C TYR A 64 2.48 -18.55 -3.00
N ALA A 65 3.22 -19.67 -3.14
CA ALA A 65 3.49 -20.27 -4.46
C ALA A 65 2.21 -20.69 -5.23
N ILE A 66 1.10 -20.93 -4.52
CA ILE A 66 -0.18 -21.35 -5.11
C ILE A 66 -1.11 -20.15 -5.30
N PHE A 67 -1.13 -19.21 -4.35
CA PHE A 67 -2.05 -18.08 -4.34
C PHE A 67 -1.40 -16.72 -4.65
N ARG A 68 -0.20 -16.72 -5.25
CA ARG A 68 0.59 -15.50 -5.54
C ARG A 68 -0.27 -14.35 -6.07
N GLU A 69 -0.90 -14.52 -7.22
CA GLU A 69 -1.70 -13.47 -7.87
C GLU A 69 -2.83 -12.95 -6.97
N LYS A 70 -3.47 -13.83 -6.22
CA LYS A 70 -4.51 -13.46 -5.26
C LYS A 70 -3.93 -12.62 -4.12
N TYR A 71 -2.81 -13.05 -3.55
CA TYR A 71 -2.15 -12.36 -2.45
C TYR A 71 -1.59 -11.00 -2.87
N GLU A 72 -1.00 -10.90 -4.05
CA GLU A 72 -0.55 -9.62 -4.64
C GLU A 72 -1.73 -8.68 -4.89
N THR A 73 -2.83 -9.18 -5.45
CA THR A 73 -4.04 -8.38 -5.67
C THR A 73 -4.63 -7.88 -4.35
N GLN A 74 -4.64 -8.72 -3.31
CA GLN A 74 -5.11 -8.33 -1.97
C GLN A 74 -4.20 -7.29 -1.31
N ALA A 75 -2.88 -7.41 -1.49
CA ALA A 75 -1.91 -6.42 -1.03
C ALA A 75 -2.04 -5.09 -1.76
N ASN A 76 -2.16 -5.12 -3.09
CA ASN A 76 -2.43 -3.94 -3.90
C ASN A 76 -3.75 -3.25 -3.51
N ARG A 77 -4.82 -4.01 -3.26
CA ARG A 77 -6.08 -3.43 -2.76
C ARG A 77 -5.90 -2.77 -1.39
N ASN A 78 -5.16 -3.37 -0.46
CA ASN A 78 -4.87 -2.74 0.82
C ASN A 78 -4.11 -1.42 0.63
N MET A 79 -3.08 -1.41 -0.21
CA MET A 79 -2.35 -0.19 -0.57
C MET A 79 -3.25 0.88 -1.17
N ILE A 80 -4.01 0.54 -2.22
CA ILE A 80 -4.90 1.49 -2.91
C ILE A 80 -5.96 2.03 -1.96
N HIS A 81 -6.57 1.19 -1.11
CA HIS A 81 -7.57 1.61 -0.14
C HIS A 81 -7.08 2.78 0.74
N TYR A 82 -5.90 2.63 1.34
CA TYR A 82 -5.35 3.66 2.22
C TYR A 82 -4.92 4.91 1.46
N LEU A 83 -4.38 4.77 0.24
CA LEU A 83 -4.00 5.90 -0.60
C LEU A 83 -5.23 6.70 -1.06
N VAL A 84 -6.29 6.03 -1.53
CA VAL A 84 -7.56 6.68 -1.90
C VAL A 84 -8.15 7.38 -0.69
N LYS A 85 -8.19 6.71 0.47
CA LYS A 85 -8.68 7.32 1.71
C LYS A 85 -7.91 8.59 2.06
N ALA A 86 -6.58 8.58 1.98
CA ALA A 86 -5.76 9.75 2.27
C ALA A 86 -6.03 10.92 1.31
N GLU A 87 -6.18 10.66 0.01
CA GLU A 87 -6.53 11.73 -0.96
C GLU A 87 -7.92 12.30 -0.69
N LEU A 88 -8.89 11.45 -0.36
CA LEU A 88 -10.25 11.90 -0.05
C LEU A 88 -10.34 12.70 1.25
N GLU A 89 -9.43 12.47 2.20
CA GLU A 89 -9.34 13.28 3.43
C GLU A 89 -8.80 14.70 3.16
N GLU A 90 -8.01 14.87 2.09
CA GLU A 90 -7.46 16.16 1.66
C GLU A 90 -8.35 16.88 0.61
N CYS A 91 -9.28 16.16 -0.03
CA CYS A 91 -10.24 16.75 -0.98
C CYS A 91 -11.40 17.46 -0.26
N GLU A 92 -11.55 18.77 -0.48
CA GLU A 92 -12.74 19.52 -0.03
C GLU A 92 -14.03 19.01 -0.69
N ASP A 93 -13.95 18.65 -1.96
CA ASP A 93 -15.05 18.09 -2.74
C ASP A 93 -14.60 16.80 -3.45
N LYS A 94 -15.26 15.70 -3.08
CA LYS A 94 -14.96 14.34 -3.54
C LYS A 94 -15.27 14.14 -5.02
N GLU A 95 -16.10 15.00 -5.63
CA GLU A 95 -16.36 14.97 -7.08
C GLU A 95 -15.12 15.32 -7.92
N HIS A 96 -14.13 15.97 -7.33
CA HIS A 96 -12.86 16.30 -7.98
C HIS A 96 -11.82 15.16 -7.95
N PHE A 97 -12.14 14.02 -7.35
CA PHE A 97 -11.24 12.87 -7.36
C PHE A 97 -11.05 12.34 -8.79
N ASN A 98 -9.86 12.57 -9.37
CA ASN A 98 -9.50 12.07 -10.69
C ASN A 98 -8.61 10.83 -10.57
N TYR A 99 -9.17 9.66 -10.88
CA TYR A 99 -8.45 8.40 -10.78
C TYR A 99 -7.25 8.30 -11.75
N LEU A 100 -7.24 9.03 -12.88
CA LEU A 100 -6.11 9.04 -13.81
C LEU A 100 -4.92 9.79 -13.22
N ASP A 101 -5.17 10.93 -12.56
CA ASP A 101 -4.13 11.71 -11.87
C ASP A 101 -3.60 10.92 -10.67
N PHE A 102 -4.50 10.23 -9.95
CA PHE A 102 -4.14 9.31 -8.86
C PHE A 102 -3.21 8.18 -9.35
N MET A 103 -3.58 7.48 -10.44
CA MET A 103 -2.76 6.40 -11.01
C MET A 103 -1.38 6.93 -11.43
N LYS A 104 -1.34 8.12 -12.04
CA LYS A 104 -0.09 8.77 -12.43
C LYS A 104 0.79 9.12 -11.23
N LYS A 105 0.22 9.71 -10.18
CA LYS A 105 0.92 10.07 -8.94
C LYS A 105 1.56 8.86 -8.28
N TYR A 106 0.83 7.76 -8.20
CA TYR A 106 1.24 6.52 -7.52
C TYR A 106 1.86 5.47 -8.46
N LYS A 107 2.17 5.83 -9.71
CA LYS A 107 2.81 4.95 -10.70
C LYS A 107 2.05 3.63 -10.93
N LEU A 108 0.72 3.61 -10.75
CA LEU A 108 -0.17 2.46 -10.96
C LEU A 108 -0.49 2.32 -12.46
N LYS A 109 -0.40 1.11 -13.01
CA LYS A 109 -0.32 0.92 -14.48
C LYS A 109 -1.27 -0.13 -15.03
N THR A 110 -1.93 -0.91 -14.19
CA THR A 110 -2.73 -2.05 -14.65
C THR A 110 -4.22 -1.70 -14.68
N ILE A 111 -4.99 -2.39 -15.53
CA ILE A 111 -6.45 -2.31 -15.53
C ILE A 111 -7.02 -2.81 -14.18
N THR A 112 -6.33 -3.77 -13.54
CA THR A 112 -6.68 -4.23 -12.20
C THR A 112 -6.58 -3.09 -11.17
N ASP A 113 -5.53 -2.28 -11.23
CA ASP A 113 -5.38 -1.11 -10.35
C ASP A 113 -6.52 -0.12 -10.57
N GLU A 114 -6.85 0.21 -11.82
CA GLU A 114 -7.96 1.11 -12.17
C GLU A 114 -9.28 0.63 -11.56
N LEU A 115 -9.61 -0.65 -11.75
CA LEU A 115 -10.85 -1.23 -11.21
C LEU A 115 -10.87 -1.22 -9.68
N ILE A 116 -9.73 -1.50 -9.02
CA ILE A 116 -9.63 -1.45 -7.56
C ILE A 116 -9.79 -0.01 -7.05
N ILE A 117 -9.19 0.98 -7.72
CA ILE A 117 -9.31 2.40 -7.34
C ILE A 117 -10.78 2.83 -7.39
N GLN A 118 -11.48 2.53 -8.47
CA GLN A 118 -12.89 2.89 -8.62
C GLN A 118 -13.74 2.22 -7.53
N ASP A 119 -13.54 0.92 -7.30
CA ASP A 119 -14.24 0.16 -6.28
C ASP A 119 -13.99 0.69 -4.86
N GLU A 120 -12.74 0.98 -4.49
CA GLU A 120 -12.40 1.54 -3.18
C GLU A 120 -12.91 2.98 -3.02
N PHE A 121 -12.86 3.80 -4.07
CA PHE A 121 -13.45 5.14 -4.05
C PHE A 121 -14.94 5.08 -3.72
N TYR A 122 -15.73 4.29 -4.45
CA TYR A 122 -17.18 4.23 -4.22
C TYR A 122 -17.55 3.70 -2.83
N LYS A 123 -16.80 2.72 -2.30
CA LYS A 123 -16.97 2.25 -0.91
C LYS A 123 -16.69 3.34 0.11
N LEU A 124 -15.64 4.14 -0.09
CA LEU A 124 -15.23 5.18 0.85
C LEU A 124 -16.16 6.40 0.83
N VAL A 125 -16.78 6.72 -0.31
CA VAL A 125 -17.74 7.83 -0.40
C VAL A 125 -19.19 7.45 -0.05
N GLY A 126 -19.45 6.17 0.23
CA GLY A 126 -20.77 5.68 0.67
C GLY A 126 -21.76 5.42 -0.46
N ASN A 127 -21.27 5.15 -1.67
CA ASN A 127 -22.07 4.93 -2.87
C ASN A 127 -22.22 3.44 -3.25
N LEU A 128 -21.82 2.51 -2.36
CA LEU A 128 -21.88 1.05 -2.53
C LEU A 128 -22.09 0.34 -1.18
#